data_AF-A0A970LZC0-F1
#
_entry.id   AF-A0A970LZC0-F1
#
_cell.length_a   1.000
_cell.length_b   1.000
_cell.length_c   1.000
_cell.angle_alpha   90.00
_cell.angle_beta   90.00
_cell.angle_gamma   90.00
#
_symmetry.space_group_name_H-M   'P 1'
#
loop_
_entity.id
_entity.type
_entity.pdbx_description
1 polymer ?
#
loop_
_entity_poly.entity_id
_entity_poly.type
_entity_poly.pdbx_seq_one_letter_code
_entity_poly.pdbx_strand_id
1 'polypeptide(L)'
;TKLLFSVLQINDEGADGFDLETLSTEHVKGLAFFLALPHSDVQNAFDTMVSISGLIAREIDGTVYDQNHLEFTPQLREHWRHQAIDYRAGQASHS
;
A
#
# COMPACT_ATOMS: atom_id res chain seq x y z
N THR A 1 13.94 12.69 -8.60
CA THR A 1 12.58 12.14 -8.46
C THR A 1 12.46 11.53 -7.08
N LYS A 2 11.41 11.81 -6.30
CA LYS A 2 11.19 11.18 -4.98
C LYS A 2 10.32 9.93 -5.14
N LEU A 3 10.63 8.88 -4.40
CA LEU A 3 9.83 7.67 -4.34
C LEU A 3 8.50 7.98 -3.65
N LEU A 4 7.36 7.67 -4.29
CA LEU A 4 6.04 7.94 -3.75
C LEU A 4 5.62 6.87 -2.75
N PHE A 5 5.58 5.63 -3.19
CA PHE A 5 5.24 4.44 -2.39
C PHE A 5 6.03 3.25 -2.92
N SER A 6 5.93 2.12 -2.24
CA SER A 6 6.59 0.86 -2.63
C SER A 6 5.60 -0.29 -2.57
N VAL A 7 5.95 -1.38 -3.25
CA VAL A 7 5.11 -2.58 -3.36
C VAL A 7 5.96 -3.80 -3.06
N LEU A 8 5.42 -4.70 -2.24
CA LEU A 8 5.95 -6.05 -2.01
C LEU A 8 4.97 -7.09 -2.57
N GLN A 9 5.48 -8.27 -2.86
CA GLN A 9 4.63 -9.44 -3.04
C GLN A 9 4.20 -10.01 -1.70
N ILE A 10 3.04 -10.67 -1.67
CA ILE A 10 2.58 -11.50 -0.56
C ILE A 10 2.65 -12.96 -1.01
N ASN A 11 3.35 -13.78 -0.24
CA ASN A 11 3.47 -15.23 -0.40
C ASN A 11 3.04 -15.94 0.90
N ASP A 12 3.29 -17.25 1.00
CA ASP A 12 2.92 -18.04 2.19
C ASP A 12 3.69 -17.68 3.47
N GLU A 13 4.85 -17.03 3.33
CA GLU A 13 5.73 -16.63 4.43
C GLU A 13 5.49 -15.17 4.87
N GLY A 14 4.75 -14.39 4.07
CA GLY A 14 4.40 -13.01 4.35
C GLY A 14 4.70 -12.07 3.18
N ALA A 15 5.05 -10.82 3.50
CA ALA A 15 5.42 -9.83 2.50
C ALA A 15 6.93 -9.91 2.19
N ASP A 16 7.29 -10.00 0.92
CA ASP A 16 8.68 -10.10 0.46
C ASP A 16 8.93 -9.30 -0.83
N GLY A 17 10.20 -9.09 -1.17
CA GLY A 17 10.61 -8.48 -2.44
C GLY A 17 10.29 -9.38 -3.63
N PHE A 18 10.14 -8.77 -4.81
CA PHE A 18 9.99 -9.53 -6.05
C PHE A 18 11.34 -10.09 -6.51
N ASP A 19 11.38 -11.38 -6.83
CA ASP A 19 12.47 -11.93 -7.63
C ASP A 19 12.17 -11.67 -9.11
N LEU A 20 12.96 -10.78 -9.72
CA LEU A 20 12.77 -10.39 -11.11
C LEU A 20 13.13 -11.49 -12.11
N GLU A 21 13.91 -12.50 -11.71
CA GLU A 21 14.28 -13.63 -12.56
C GLU A 21 13.12 -14.60 -12.73
N THR A 22 12.27 -14.75 -11.71
CA THR A 22 11.15 -15.71 -11.68
C THR A 22 9.78 -15.05 -11.85
N LEU A 23 9.69 -13.72 -11.78
CA LEU A 23 8.44 -12.94 -11.77
C LEU A 23 7.45 -13.30 -12.89
N SER A 24 7.94 -13.62 -14.09
CA SER A 24 7.06 -13.94 -15.23
C SER A 24 6.36 -15.30 -15.10
N THR A 25 6.84 -16.15 -14.19
CA THR A 25 6.35 -17.52 -13.96
C THR A 25 5.79 -17.73 -12.56
N GLU A 26 6.07 -16.82 -11.62
CA GLU A 26 5.58 -16.92 -10.25
C GLU A 26 4.13 -16.46 -10.11
N HIS A 27 3.38 -17.24 -9.33
CA HIS A 27 2.04 -16.85 -8.88
C HIS A 27 2.16 -16.06 -7.58
N VAL A 28 2.09 -14.74 -7.70
CA VAL A 28 2.00 -13.85 -6.55
C VAL A 28 0.59 -13.94 -5.95
N LYS A 29 0.48 -14.20 -4.64
CA LYS A 29 -0.83 -14.37 -3.97
C LYS A 29 -1.51 -13.05 -3.64
N GLY A 30 -0.74 -11.98 -3.55
CA GLY A 30 -1.24 -10.64 -3.28
C GLY A 30 -0.14 -9.60 -3.36
N LEU A 31 -0.53 -8.34 -3.29
CA LEU A 31 0.39 -7.20 -3.32
C LEU A 31 0.21 -6.37 -2.04
N ALA A 32 1.30 -6.03 -1.39
CA ALA A 32 1.31 -5.12 -0.26
C ALA A 32 1.83 -3.75 -0.71
N PHE A 33 0.96 -2.76 -0.75
CA PHE A 33 1.31 -1.36 -1.04
C PHE A 33 1.59 -0.62 0.26
N PHE A 34 2.70 0.10 0.34
CA PHE A 34 3.05 0.85 1.54
C PHE A 34 3.67 2.21 1.23
N LEU A 35 3.29 3.18 2.06
CA LEU A 35 3.75 4.56 2.03
C LEU A 35 4.58 4.83 3.28
N ALA A 36 5.87 5.10 3.12
CA ALA A 36 6.73 5.46 4.24
C ALA A 36 6.36 6.86 4.77
N LEU A 37 6.13 6.97 6.08
CA LEU A 37 5.79 8.23 6.75
C LEU A 37 6.89 8.64 7.75
N PRO A 38 7.16 9.93 7.94
CA PRO A 38 6.51 11.05 7.24
C PRO A 38 6.97 11.16 5.78
N HIS A 39 6.07 11.55 4.88
CA HIS A 39 6.38 11.80 3.47
C HIS A 39 6.21 13.28 3.14
N SER A 40 7.17 13.88 2.41
CA SER A 40 7.13 15.31 2.10
C SER A 40 5.98 15.72 1.16
N ASP A 41 5.43 14.76 0.43
CA ASP A 41 4.30 14.93 -0.48
C ASP A 41 3.28 13.81 -0.24
N VAL A 42 2.85 13.68 1.02
CA VAL A 42 2.05 12.54 1.50
C VAL A 42 0.71 12.40 0.79
N GLN A 43 0.04 13.50 0.48
CA GLN A 43 -1.25 13.50 -0.20
C GLN A 43 -1.13 12.89 -1.60
N ASN A 44 -0.20 13.40 -2.41
CA ASN A 44 0.03 12.89 -3.75
C ASN A 44 0.49 11.43 -3.73
N ALA A 45 1.39 11.07 -2.81
CA ALA A 45 1.88 9.71 -2.69
C ALA A 45 0.77 8.72 -2.30
N PHE A 46 -0.09 9.09 -1.35
CA PHE A 46 -1.24 8.30 -0.93
C PHE A 46 -2.29 8.17 -2.04
N ASP A 47 -2.69 9.28 -2.67
CA ASP A 47 -3.70 9.30 -3.73
C ASP A 47 -3.24 8.47 -4.94
N THR A 48 -1.95 8.56 -5.28
CA THR A 48 -1.35 7.73 -6.33
C THR A 48 -1.33 6.26 -5.94
N MET A 49 -0.92 5.93 -4.72
CA MET A 49 -0.90 4.54 -4.22
C MET A 49 -2.29 3.89 -4.29
N VAL A 50 -3.32 4.59 -3.81
CA VAL A 50 -4.72 4.13 -3.84
C VAL A 50 -5.22 3.99 -5.28
N SER A 51 -4.89 4.92 -6.17
CA SER A 51 -5.30 4.83 -7.58
C SER A 51 -4.67 3.62 -8.26
N ILE A 52 -3.39 3.35 -8.03
CA ILE A 52 -2.67 2.24 -8.67
C ILE A 52 -3.14 0.90 -8.10
N SER A 53 -3.33 0.78 -6.79
CA SER A 53 -3.84 -0.46 -6.19
C SER A 53 -5.25 -0.80 -6.69
N GLY A 54 -6.13 0.20 -6.80
CA GLY A 54 -7.47 0.01 -7.35
C GLY A 54 -7.48 -0.36 -8.85
N LEU A 55 -6.57 0.20 -9.64
CA LEU A 55 -6.42 -0.17 -11.05
C LEU A 55 -5.97 -1.63 -11.19
N ILE A 56 -4.96 -2.05 -10.42
CA ILE A 56 -4.47 -3.43 -10.46
C ILE A 56 -5.55 -4.40 -9.98
N ALA A 57 -6.22 -4.11 -8.87
CA ALA A 57 -7.31 -4.92 -8.35
C ALA A 57 -8.41 -5.13 -9.40
N ARG A 58 -8.80 -4.07 -10.11
CA ARG A 58 -9.79 -4.18 -11.19
C ARG A 58 -9.30 -5.06 -12.35
N GLU A 59 -8.03 -4.99 -12.72
CA GLU A 59 -7.47 -5.75 -13.85
C GLU A 59 -7.43 -7.25 -13.54
N ILE A 60 -7.20 -7.63 -12.28
CA ILE A 60 -7.05 -9.03 -11.86
C ILE A 60 -8.30 -9.61 -11.18
N ASP A 61 -9.42 -8.88 -11.18
CA ASP A 61 -10.63 -9.21 -10.40
C ASP A 61 -10.35 -9.42 -8.91
N GLY A 62 -9.43 -8.61 -8.37
CA GLY A 62 -9.01 -8.61 -6.98
C GLY A 62 -9.78 -7.58 -6.12
N THR A 63 -9.53 -7.64 -4.81
CA THR A 63 -10.09 -6.72 -3.82
C THR A 63 -8.97 -6.02 -3.07
N VAL A 64 -9.12 -4.72 -2.83
CA VAL A 64 -8.17 -3.94 -2.02
C VAL A 64 -8.59 -4.02 -0.56
N TYR A 65 -7.65 -4.33 0.32
CA TYR A 65 -7.84 -4.32 1.77
C TYR A 65 -6.93 -3.27 2.42
N ASP A 66 -7.35 -2.72 3.55
CA ASP A 66 -6.47 -1.94 4.40
C ASP A 66 -5.56 -2.81 5.29
N GLN A 67 -4.70 -2.17 6.08
CA GLN A 67 -3.79 -2.87 7.00
C GLN A 67 -4.48 -3.69 8.11
N ASN A 68 -5.78 -3.47 8.35
CA ASN A 68 -6.59 -4.22 9.31
C ASN A 68 -7.39 -5.34 8.62
N HIS A 69 -7.11 -5.63 7.34
CA HIS A 69 -7.83 -6.61 6.51
C HIS A 69 -9.30 -6.26 6.28
N LEU A 70 -9.67 -4.98 6.34
CA LEU A 70 -10.99 -4.50 5.96
C LEU A 70 -10.99 -4.11 4.49
N GLU A 71 -12.05 -4.47 3.76
CA GLU A 71 -12.21 -4.04 2.37
C GLU A 71 -12.15 -2.51 2.26
N PHE A 72 -11.37 -2.02 1.31
CA PHE A 72 -10.96 -0.63 1.25
C PHE A 72 -12.05 0.28 0.67
N THR A 73 -13.02 0.61 1.52
CA THR A 73 -14.15 1.48 1.20
C THR A 73 -13.75 2.96 1.03
N PRO A 74 -14.58 3.80 0.39
CA PRO A 74 -14.35 5.24 0.30
C PRO A 74 -14.19 5.93 1.66
N GLN A 75 -14.88 5.43 2.70
CA GLN A 75 -14.80 5.95 4.06
C GLN A 75 -13.44 5.61 4.70
N LEU A 76 -12.98 4.36 4.56
CA LEU A 76 -11.66 3.96 5.03
C LEU A 76 -10.55 4.69 4.28
N ARG A 77 -10.70 4.90 2.98
CA ARG A 77 -9.76 5.73 2.20
C ARG A 77 -9.55 7.10 2.83
N GLU A 78 -10.64 7.80 3.16
CA GLU A 78 -10.54 9.14 3.76
C GLU A 78 -9.96 9.10 5.19
N HIS A 79 -10.30 8.07 5.96
CA HIS A 79 -9.71 7.83 7.28
C HIS A 79 -8.18 7.70 7.20
N TRP A 80 -7.68 6.82 6.33
CA TRP A 80 -6.25 6.57 6.16
C TRP A 80 -5.52 7.77 5.56
N ARG A 81 -6.18 8.52 4.65
CA ARG A 81 -5.61 9.76 4.08
C ARG A 81 -5.32 10.79 5.17
N HIS A 82 -6.27 11.04 6.07
CA HIS A 82 -6.08 11.94 7.21
C HIS A 82 -4.96 11.46 8.14
N GLN A 83 -4.96 10.17 8.50
CA GLN A 83 -3.91 9.61 9.36
C GLN A 83 -2.52 9.77 8.76
N ALA A 84 -2.36 9.58 7.44
CA ALA A 84 -1.09 9.77 6.77
C ALA A 84 -0.63 11.25 6.79
N ILE A 85 -1.55 12.19 6.56
CA ILE A 85 -1.28 13.63 6.59
C ILE A 85 -0.86 14.10 7.98
N ASP A 86 -1.53 13.60 9.01
CA ASP A 86 -1.32 14.02 10.39
C ASP A 86 -0.13 13.34 11.07
N TYR A 87 0.40 12.26 10.48
CA TYR A 87 1.55 11.54 11.02
C TYR A 87 2.76 12.46 11.27
N ARG A 88 3.30 12.40 12.49
CA ARG A 88 4.56 13.05 12.88
C ARG A 88 5.52 12.00 13.44
N ALA A 89 6.78 12.04 12.99
CA ALA A 89 7.83 11.17 13.53
C ALA A 89 7.94 11.37 15.06
N GLY A 90 7.76 10.28 15.82
CA GLY A 90 7.77 10.29 17.29
C GLY A 90 6.40 10.18 17.99
N GLN A 91 5.27 10.29 17.28
CA GLN A 91 3.95 10.04 17.87
C GLN A 91 3.63 8.54 18.05
N ALA A 92 4.26 7.66 17.26
CA ALA A 92 4.01 6.22 17.29
C ALA A 92 4.56 5.49 18.53
N SER A 93 5.21 6.19 19.47
CA SER A 93 5.84 5.59 20.65
C SER A 93 4.99 5.62 21.93
N HIS A 94 3.72 6.03 21.86
CA HIS A 94 2.83 6.11 23.03
C HIS A 94 1.42 5.57 22.76
N SER A 95 1.31 4.28 22.45
CA SER A 95 0.05 3.54 22.57
C SER A 95 0.32 2.15 23.11
#